data_AF-A0A2U3Z2F0-F1
#
_entry.id   AF-A0A2U3Z2F0-F1
#
_cell.length_a   1.000
_cell.length_b   1.000
_cell.length_c   1.000
_cell.angle_alpha   90.00
_cell.angle_beta   90.00
_cell.angle_gamma   90.00
#
_symmetry.space_group_name_H-M   'P 1'
#
loop_
_entity.id
_entity.type
_entity.pdbx_description
1 polymer ?
#
loop_
_entity_poly.entity_id
_entity_poly.type
_entity_poly.pdbx_seq_one_letter_code
_entity_poly.pdbx_strand_id
1 'polypeptide(L)'
;MSLPSLTPTSIPLDCQELLPLVPSPMAYIPSGGAPAAGAAPMGSQYCVCKVELSVSGQNLLDRDVTSKSDPFCVLFTENDGRWIEYDRTETAVNNLNPAFSKKFVLDYHFEEVQKLKFALFDQDKSSTQLEEHDFLGQFSCSLGTIVSSKKITRPLLLMNDKPAGKGLITIAAQELSDNQVITLSLAGRKLDKKDLFGKSDPFLEFYKPGDDGKWMLVHRTEVGARSSGVSKAVVQLP
;
A
#
# COMPACT_ATOMS: atom_id res chain seq x y z
N MET A 1 -10.35 59.54 22.11
CA MET A 1 -9.65 58.98 20.93
C MET A 1 -9.65 57.49 21.12
N SER A 2 -10.60 56.83 20.48
CA SER A 2 -10.97 55.44 20.74
C SER A 2 -10.63 54.62 19.49
N LEU A 3 -9.82 53.57 19.66
CA LEU A 3 -9.55 52.57 18.64
C LEU A 3 -10.63 51.49 18.73
N PRO A 4 -11.32 51.13 17.63
CA PRO A 4 -12.19 49.97 17.60
C PRO A 4 -11.44 48.70 17.18
N SER A 5 -11.91 47.59 17.75
CA SER A 5 -11.57 46.19 17.45
C SER A 5 -11.96 45.78 16.03
N LEU A 6 -11.08 45.05 15.35
CA LEU A 6 -11.36 44.40 14.07
C LEU A 6 -11.61 42.91 14.26
N THR A 7 -12.81 42.48 13.91
CA THR A 7 -13.20 41.09 13.63
C THR A 7 -12.77 40.70 12.21
N PRO A 8 -12.30 39.49 11.94
CA PRO A 8 -12.12 39.01 10.57
C PRO A 8 -13.40 38.33 10.08
N THR A 9 -14.13 39.01 9.20
CA THR A 9 -15.13 38.40 8.31
C THR A 9 -14.69 38.65 6.87
N SER A 10 -14.92 37.66 6.00
CA SER A 10 -14.76 37.64 4.54
C SER A 10 -13.33 37.63 3.98
N ILE A 11 -12.85 36.42 3.68
CA ILE A 11 -11.79 36.17 2.70
C ILE A 11 -12.49 35.93 1.34
N PRO A 12 -12.11 36.65 0.27
CA PRO A 12 -12.60 36.39 -1.07
C PRO A 12 -12.02 35.08 -1.62
N LEU A 13 -12.88 34.27 -2.27
CA LEU A 13 -12.45 33.19 -3.17
C LEU A 13 -11.80 33.83 -4.40
N ASP A 14 -10.49 33.98 -4.40
CA ASP A 14 -9.69 33.91 -5.62
C ASP A 14 -8.22 33.71 -5.24
N CYS A 15 -7.75 32.47 -5.26
CA CYS A 15 -6.34 32.06 -5.29
C CYS A 15 -6.29 30.53 -5.38
N GLN A 16 -6.58 30.00 -6.57
CA GLN A 16 -6.20 28.62 -6.91
C GLN A 16 -5.63 28.61 -8.32
N GLU A 17 -4.36 29.00 -8.41
CA GLU A 17 -3.51 28.81 -9.58
C GLU A 17 -2.11 28.45 -9.06
N LEU A 18 -1.46 27.52 -9.75
CA LEU A 18 -0.10 26.99 -9.57
C LEU A 18 0.06 25.76 -8.67
N LEU A 19 -0.56 24.65 -9.09
CA LEU A 19 0.11 23.35 -9.02
C LEU A 19 0.95 23.16 -10.30
N PRO A 20 2.21 22.71 -10.23
CA PRO A 20 2.96 22.39 -11.42
C PRO A 20 2.28 21.24 -12.17
N LEU A 21 1.85 21.53 -13.39
CA LEU A 21 1.41 20.54 -14.37
C LEU A 21 2.48 19.47 -14.51
N VAL A 22 2.20 18.27 -14.01
CA VAL A 22 2.94 17.06 -14.39
C VAL A 22 2.82 16.93 -15.91
N PRO A 23 3.93 16.93 -16.67
CA PRO A 23 3.84 16.75 -18.10
C PRO A 23 3.31 15.35 -18.40
N SER A 24 2.16 15.29 -19.06
CA SER A 24 1.65 14.07 -19.68
C SER A 24 2.78 13.41 -20.48
N PRO A 25 2.94 12.08 -20.45
CA PRO A 25 3.92 11.42 -21.30
C PRO A 25 3.50 11.62 -22.76
N MET A 26 4.14 12.60 -23.42
CA MET A 26 4.07 12.80 -24.85
C MET A 26 4.67 11.58 -25.53
N ALA A 27 3.79 10.67 -25.95
CA ALA A 27 4.14 9.61 -26.87
C ALA A 27 4.57 10.26 -28.20
N TYR A 28 5.87 10.25 -28.47
CA TYR A 28 6.40 10.59 -29.79
C TYR A 28 5.97 9.49 -30.77
N ILE A 29 4.99 9.79 -31.62
CA ILE A 29 4.60 8.93 -32.74
C ILE A 29 5.53 9.25 -33.91
N PRO A 30 6.40 8.32 -34.37
CA PRO A 30 7.00 8.43 -35.69
C PRO A 30 5.92 8.02 -36.69
N SER A 31 5.49 8.98 -37.50
CA SER A 31 4.64 8.76 -38.66
C SER A 31 5.23 7.66 -39.56
N GLY A 32 4.44 6.63 -39.85
CA GLY A 32 4.65 5.75 -41.00
C GLY A 32 4.93 4.28 -40.66
N GLY A 33 3.85 3.48 -40.63
CA GLY A 33 3.90 2.02 -40.68
C GLY A 33 2.65 1.40 -40.08
N ALA A 34 1.77 0.86 -40.94
CA ALA A 34 0.52 0.23 -40.51
C ALA A 34 0.76 -0.89 -39.47
N PRO A 35 -0.04 -0.97 -38.39
CA PRO A 35 0.10 -2.02 -37.40
C PRO A 35 -0.48 -3.34 -37.95
N ALA A 36 0.28 -4.42 -37.79
CA ALA A 36 -0.25 -5.77 -37.91
C ALA A 36 -1.21 -6.03 -36.73
N ALA A 37 -2.39 -6.56 -37.05
CA ALA A 37 -3.43 -6.90 -36.07
C ALA A 37 -2.92 -7.97 -35.08
N GLY A 38 -3.12 -7.73 -33.77
CA GLY A 38 -3.01 -8.80 -32.77
C GLY A 38 -2.45 -8.45 -31.39
N ALA A 39 -2.01 -7.23 -31.10
CA ALA A 39 -1.59 -6.87 -29.75
C ALA A 39 -2.76 -6.26 -28.96
N ALA A 40 -3.34 -7.05 -28.05
CA ALA A 40 -4.25 -6.53 -27.04
C ALA A 40 -3.50 -5.46 -26.20
N PRO A 41 -4.18 -4.39 -25.73
CA PRO A 41 -3.55 -3.45 -24.83
C PRO A 41 -3.18 -4.20 -23.55
N MET A 42 -1.89 -4.26 -23.23
CA MET A 42 -1.46 -4.61 -21.88
C MET A 42 -2.08 -3.55 -20.96
N GLY A 43 -3.07 -3.96 -20.17
CA GLY A 43 -3.64 -3.13 -19.12
C GLY A 43 -2.51 -2.66 -18.20
N SER A 44 -2.73 -1.54 -17.53
CA SER A 44 -1.87 -1.07 -16.45
C SER A 44 -1.64 -2.23 -15.47
N GLN A 45 -0.44 -2.81 -15.51
CA GLN A 45 0.01 -3.72 -14.46
C GLN A 45 0.26 -2.85 -13.23
N TYR A 46 -0.78 -2.72 -12.41
CA TYR A 46 -0.63 -2.19 -11.07
C TYR A 46 0.31 -3.12 -10.31
N CYS A 47 1.40 -2.56 -9.78
CA CYS A 47 2.32 -3.30 -8.91
C CYS A 47 1.62 -3.45 -7.56
N VAL A 48 0.80 -4.49 -7.44
CA VAL A 48 0.08 -4.82 -6.20
C VAL A 48 0.97 -5.74 -5.37
N CYS A 49 1.34 -5.31 -4.17
CA CYS A 49 2.02 -6.15 -3.20
C CYS A 49 0.99 -6.85 -2.33
N LYS A 50 1.11 -8.15 -2.09
CA LYS A 50 0.29 -8.82 -1.07
C LYS A 50 0.91 -8.62 0.30
N VAL A 51 0.10 -8.24 1.28
CA VAL A 51 0.54 -8.02 2.66
C VAL A 51 -0.30 -8.88 3.59
N GLU A 52 0.38 -9.62 4.46
CA GLU A 52 -0.22 -10.36 5.56
C GLU A 52 -0.17 -9.51 6.84
N LEU A 53 -1.33 -9.34 7.49
CA LEU A 53 -1.47 -8.63 8.76
C LEU A 53 -1.76 -9.62 9.89
N SER A 54 -0.93 -9.57 10.93
CA SER A 54 -1.14 -10.23 12.21
C SER A 54 -1.68 -9.26 13.25
N VAL A 55 -2.60 -9.71 14.10
CA VAL A 55 -3.23 -8.89 15.14
C VAL A 55 -3.04 -9.52 16.52
N SER A 56 -2.82 -8.70 17.53
CA SER A 56 -2.84 -9.10 18.95
C SER A 56 -3.40 -7.98 19.82
N GLY A 57 -4.01 -8.35 20.94
CA GLY A 57 -4.54 -7.44 21.96
C GLY A 57 -3.73 -7.54 23.26
N GLN A 58 -3.77 -6.49 24.07
CA GLN A 58 -3.21 -6.48 25.42
C GLN A 58 -4.11 -5.70 26.36
N ASN A 59 -4.29 -6.20 27.59
CA ASN A 59 -5.10 -5.56 28.64
C ASN A 59 -6.50 -5.14 28.15
N LEU A 60 -7.15 -6.01 27.36
CA LEU A 60 -8.50 -5.75 26.86
C LEU A 60 -9.48 -5.57 28.03
N LEU A 61 -10.59 -4.86 27.77
CA LEU A 61 -11.66 -4.72 28.75
C LEU A 61 -12.19 -6.09 29.12
N ASP A 62 -12.41 -6.31 30.42
CA ASP A 62 -13.06 -7.50 30.93
C ASP A 62 -14.56 -7.19 31.09
N ARG A 63 -15.41 -7.83 30.30
CA ARG A 63 -16.86 -7.61 30.32
C ARG A 63 -17.60 -8.67 31.12
N ASP A 64 -16.96 -9.80 31.36
CA ASP A 64 -17.49 -10.88 32.16
C ASP A 64 -17.32 -10.64 33.66
N VAL A 65 -18.35 -11.00 34.44
CA VAL A 65 -18.34 -10.87 35.91
C VAL A 65 -17.67 -12.08 36.57
N THR A 66 -17.72 -13.24 35.92
CA THR A 66 -17.28 -14.53 36.49
C THR A 66 -16.15 -15.21 35.72
N SER A 67 -15.83 -14.71 34.52
CA SER A 67 -14.82 -15.20 33.58
C SER A 67 -14.02 -14.02 33.02
N LYS A 68 -13.03 -14.31 32.17
CA LYS A 68 -12.42 -13.29 31.31
C LYS A 68 -13.14 -13.26 29.98
N SER A 69 -13.16 -12.11 29.33
CA SER A 69 -13.60 -12.00 27.94
C SER A 69 -12.96 -13.02 26.99
N ASP A 70 -13.74 -13.41 25.99
CA ASP A 70 -13.47 -14.27 24.84
C ASP A 70 -13.31 -13.42 23.56
N PRO A 71 -12.21 -12.65 23.40
CA PRO A 71 -12.11 -11.68 22.31
C PRO A 71 -11.93 -12.31 20.92
N PHE A 72 -12.51 -11.68 19.91
CA PHE A 72 -12.16 -11.83 18.50
C PHE A 72 -12.03 -10.45 17.83
N CYS A 73 -11.28 -10.40 16.72
CA CYS A 73 -11.05 -9.17 15.97
C CYS A 73 -11.74 -9.24 14.60
N VAL A 74 -12.42 -8.16 14.23
CA VAL A 74 -13.03 -7.94 12.92
C VAL A 74 -12.25 -6.86 12.19
N LEU A 75 -11.82 -7.17 10.97
CA LEU A 75 -11.24 -6.19 10.06
C LEU A 75 -12.34 -5.64 9.16
N PHE A 76 -12.41 -4.32 9.06
CA PHE A 76 -13.24 -3.61 8.09
C PHE A 76 -12.37 -2.84 7.11
N THR A 77 -12.78 -2.81 5.85
CA THR A 77 -12.25 -1.91 4.81
C THR A 77 -13.27 -0.82 4.51
N GLU A 78 -12.81 0.36 4.11
CA GLU A 78 -13.68 1.43 3.63
C GLU A 78 -13.82 1.34 2.11
N ASN A 79 -15.06 1.32 1.62
CA ASN A 79 -15.39 1.45 0.20
C ASN A 79 -16.45 2.53 0.05
N ASP A 80 -16.16 3.57 -0.74
CA ASP A 80 -17.04 4.73 -0.96
C ASP A 80 -17.61 5.35 0.35
N GLY A 81 -16.76 5.46 1.38
CA GLY A 81 -17.15 6.01 2.69
C GLY A 81 -17.95 5.05 3.58
N ARG A 82 -18.20 3.83 3.14
CA ARG A 82 -18.87 2.78 3.90
C ARG A 82 -17.88 1.75 4.42
N TRP A 83 -17.99 1.42 5.71
CA TRP A 83 -17.25 0.32 6.30
C TRP A 83 -17.91 -1.01 5.94
N ILE A 84 -17.12 -1.91 5.37
CA ILE A 84 -17.53 -3.27 4.99
C ILE A 84 -16.67 -4.25 5.76
N GLU A 85 -17.29 -5.27 6.34
CA GLU A 85 -16.56 -6.34 7.00
C GLU A 85 -15.73 -7.08 5.97
N TYR A 86 -14.42 -7.12 6.18
CA TYR A 86 -13.48 -7.83 5.34
C TYR A 86 -13.36 -9.28 5.78
N ASP A 87 -13.05 -9.50 7.06
CA ASP A 87 -12.90 -10.83 7.66
C ASP A 87 -12.83 -10.74 9.20
N ARG A 88 -12.86 -11.90 9.88
CA ARG A 88 -12.74 -12.05 11.35
C ARG A 88 -11.66 -13.05 11.74
N THR A 89 -11.04 -12.85 12.89
CA THR A 89 -10.16 -13.85 13.53
C THR A 89 -10.98 -14.96 14.19
N GLU A 90 -10.28 -15.99 14.68
CA GLU A 90 -10.83 -16.87 15.71
C GLU A 90 -11.07 -16.12 17.04
N THR A 91 -11.92 -16.73 17.89
CA THR A 91 -12.16 -16.30 19.26
C THR A 91 -11.09 -16.87 20.20
N ALA A 92 -10.45 -16.00 20.97
CA ALA A 92 -9.48 -16.38 21.97
C ALA A 92 -10.14 -16.55 23.35
N VAL A 93 -10.39 -17.79 23.75
CA VAL A 93 -11.15 -18.09 24.97
C VAL A 93 -10.41 -17.64 26.24
N ASN A 94 -11.11 -16.89 27.10
CA ASN A 94 -10.73 -16.41 28.42
C ASN A 94 -9.37 -15.70 28.43
N ASN A 95 -9.15 -14.79 27.47
CA ASN A 95 -7.85 -14.20 27.22
C ASN A 95 -7.90 -12.70 26.91
N LEU A 96 -7.55 -11.87 27.89
CA LEU A 96 -7.43 -10.40 27.73
C LEU A 96 -6.15 -9.94 27.00
N ASN A 97 -5.27 -10.86 26.61
CA ASN A 97 -4.03 -10.60 25.87
C ASN A 97 -3.89 -11.54 24.66
N PRO A 98 -4.88 -11.54 23.75
CA PRO A 98 -4.91 -12.52 22.67
C PRO A 98 -3.81 -12.25 21.64
N ALA A 99 -3.19 -13.31 21.15
CA ALA A 99 -2.40 -13.28 19.92
C ALA A 99 -3.13 -14.14 18.89
N PHE A 100 -3.73 -13.51 17.89
CA PHE A 100 -4.54 -14.22 16.91
C PHE A 100 -3.67 -14.94 15.89
N SER A 101 -3.99 -16.21 15.67
CA SER A 101 -3.37 -17.10 14.70
C SER A 101 -3.78 -16.72 13.29
N LYS A 102 -5.07 -16.42 13.08
CA LYS A 102 -5.56 -15.97 11.78
C LYS A 102 -4.91 -14.65 11.36
N LYS A 103 -4.50 -14.59 10.10
CA LYS A 103 -3.89 -13.42 9.47
C LYS A 103 -4.81 -12.88 8.38
N PHE A 104 -4.84 -11.57 8.21
CA PHE A 104 -5.58 -10.92 7.13
C PHE A 104 -4.63 -10.67 5.95
N VAL A 105 -4.95 -11.18 4.78
CA VAL A 105 -4.13 -10.98 3.57
C VAL A 105 -4.79 -9.96 2.68
N LEU A 106 -4.16 -8.80 2.46
CA LEU A 106 -4.70 -7.72 1.64
C LEU A 106 -3.79 -7.42 0.44
N ASP A 107 -4.41 -6.95 -0.64
CA ASP A 107 -3.73 -6.34 -1.77
C ASP A 107 -3.39 -4.88 -1.40
N TYR A 108 -2.10 -4.53 -1.41
CA TYR A 108 -1.60 -3.20 -1.12
C TYR A 108 -1.35 -2.44 -2.44
N HIS A 109 -2.06 -1.33 -2.60
CA HIS A 109 -1.93 -0.38 -3.69
C HIS A 109 -1.23 0.87 -3.15
N PHE A 110 0.02 1.12 -3.56
CA PHE A 110 0.84 2.20 -2.99
C PHE A 110 0.31 3.60 -3.35
N GLU A 111 -0.43 3.69 -4.44
CA GLU A 111 -1.06 4.89 -4.97
C GLU A 111 -2.41 5.21 -4.30
N GLU A 112 -2.96 4.30 -3.49
CA GLU A 112 -4.27 4.47 -2.85
C GLU A 112 -4.20 4.59 -1.32
N VAL A 113 -5.08 5.42 -0.76
CA VAL A 113 -5.28 5.49 0.70
C VAL A 113 -6.30 4.43 1.13
N GLN A 114 -5.83 3.22 1.38
CA GLN A 114 -6.67 2.11 1.83
C GLN A 114 -6.91 2.20 3.35
N LYS A 115 -8.10 2.65 3.78
CA LYS A 115 -8.44 2.77 5.20
C LYS A 115 -8.92 1.43 5.78
N LEU A 116 -8.37 1.10 6.94
CA LEU A 116 -8.68 -0.10 7.70
C LEU A 116 -9.23 0.29 9.08
N LYS A 117 -10.14 -0.53 9.59
CA LYS A 117 -10.61 -0.48 10.97
C LYS A 117 -10.59 -1.86 11.57
N PHE A 118 -9.92 -1.98 12.71
CA PHE A 118 -9.87 -3.18 13.53
C PHE A 118 -10.79 -2.96 14.72
N ALA A 119 -11.79 -3.83 14.90
CA ALA A 119 -12.73 -3.77 16.01
C ALA A 119 -12.68 -5.09 16.78
N LEU A 120 -12.52 -5.02 18.10
CA LEU A 120 -12.53 -6.19 18.98
C LEU A 120 -13.87 -6.28 19.70
N PHE A 121 -14.36 -7.50 19.82
CA PHE A 121 -15.61 -7.86 20.47
C PHE A 121 -15.39 -9.04 21.39
N ASP A 122 -16.22 -9.15 22.42
CA ASP A 122 -16.33 -10.27 23.34
C ASP A 122 -17.42 -11.23 22.87
N GLN A 123 -17.10 -12.51 22.73
CA GLN A 123 -18.03 -13.50 22.20
C GLN A 123 -18.96 -14.02 23.31
N ASP A 124 -20.07 -13.32 23.57
CA ASP A 124 -21.03 -13.72 24.62
C ASP A 124 -21.95 -14.87 24.21
N LYS A 125 -22.29 -14.93 22.92
CA LYS A 125 -23.29 -15.86 22.34
C LYS A 125 -22.71 -16.62 21.18
N SER A 126 -23.30 -17.75 20.80
CA SER A 126 -22.90 -18.47 19.56
C SER A 126 -23.41 -17.81 18.26
N SER A 127 -23.70 -16.50 18.28
CA SER A 127 -24.22 -15.76 17.11
C SER A 127 -23.09 -15.24 16.23
N THR A 128 -23.38 -15.08 14.94
CA THR A 128 -22.48 -14.43 13.98
C THR A 128 -22.76 -12.93 13.86
N GLN A 129 -23.83 -12.40 14.46
CA GLN A 129 -24.19 -10.99 14.38
C GLN A 129 -23.39 -10.16 15.39
N LEU A 130 -22.71 -9.10 14.93
CA LEU A 130 -21.82 -8.28 15.77
C LEU A 130 -22.56 -7.50 16.86
N GLU A 131 -23.82 -7.15 16.62
CA GLU A 131 -24.70 -6.46 17.56
C GLU A 131 -25.07 -7.32 18.78
N GLU A 132 -24.82 -8.63 18.73
CA GLU A 132 -25.05 -9.55 19.83
C GLU A 132 -23.83 -9.76 20.73
N HIS A 133 -22.69 -9.12 20.40
CA HIS A 133 -21.41 -9.27 21.08
C HIS A 133 -20.97 -7.95 21.73
N ASP A 134 -20.36 -8.05 22.90
CA ASP A 134 -19.92 -6.88 23.65
C ASP A 134 -18.70 -6.19 23.01
N PHE A 135 -18.79 -4.88 22.79
CA PHE A 135 -17.70 -4.13 22.15
C PHE A 135 -16.55 -3.84 23.13
N LEU A 136 -15.34 -4.27 22.74
CA LEU A 136 -14.11 -4.12 23.52
C LEU A 136 -13.26 -2.92 23.07
N GLY A 137 -13.45 -2.44 21.85
CA GLY A 137 -12.80 -1.25 21.32
C GLY A 137 -12.38 -1.37 19.85
N GLN A 138 -12.02 -0.24 19.24
CA GLN A 138 -11.57 -0.17 17.86
C GLN A 138 -10.31 0.66 17.68
N PHE A 139 -9.64 0.46 16.54
CA PHE A 139 -8.55 1.26 16.06
C PHE A 139 -8.64 1.37 14.53
N SER A 140 -8.47 2.58 13.99
CA SER A 140 -8.47 2.81 12.53
C SER A 140 -7.15 3.41 12.07
N CYS A 141 -6.65 2.98 10.92
CA CYS A 141 -5.47 3.55 10.25
C CYS A 141 -5.49 3.23 8.76
N SER A 142 -4.54 3.77 7.99
CA SER A 142 -4.32 3.31 6.61
C SER A 142 -3.45 2.06 6.58
N LEU A 143 -3.64 1.18 5.58
CA LEU A 143 -2.77 0.03 5.33
C LEU A 143 -1.31 0.48 5.14
N GLY A 144 -1.09 1.56 4.39
CA GLY A 144 0.25 2.14 4.18
C GLY A 144 0.96 2.52 5.49
N THR A 145 0.24 2.96 6.52
CA THR A 145 0.84 3.25 7.84
C THR A 145 1.42 1.97 8.48
N ILE A 146 0.69 0.85 8.38
CA ILE A 146 1.10 -0.43 8.95
C ILE A 146 2.28 -0.99 8.16
N VAL A 147 2.20 -0.98 6.83
CA VAL A 147 3.26 -1.45 5.92
C VAL A 147 4.55 -0.68 6.15
N SER A 148 4.48 0.65 6.21
CA SER A 148 5.65 1.52 6.46
C SER A 148 6.31 1.26 7.82
N SER A 149 5.51 1.07 8.87
CA SER A 149 6.02 0.86 10.22
C SER A 149 6.44 -0.60 10.50
N LYS A 150 6.01 -1.55 9.65
CA LYS A 150 6.05 -3.02 9.84
C LYS A 150 5.30 -3.54 11.06
N LYS A 151 5.25 -2.78 12.15
CA LYS A 151 4.53 -3.09 13.39
C LYS A 151 4.08 -1.81 14.06
N ILE A 152 2.81 -1.74 14.44
CA ILE A 152 2.24 -0.63 15.20
C ILE A 152 1.54 -1.15 16.45
N THR A 153 1.65 -0.40 17.54
CA THR A 153 0.90 -0.63 18.78
C THR A 153 0.18 0.66 19.16
N ARG A 154 -1.13 0.57 19.39
CA ARG A 154 -2.00 1.73 19.62
C ARG A 154 -3.08 1.42 20.66
N PRO A 155 -3.57 2.42 21.41
CA PRO A 155 -4.69 2.25 22.32
C PRO A 155 -5.97 1.96 21.53
N LEU A 156 -6.83 1.13 22.10
CA LEU A 156 -8.19 0.91 21.62
C LEU A 156 -9.11 2.05 22.08
N LEU A 157 -10.05 2.42 21.23
CA LEU A 157 -11.05 3.45 21.50
C LEU A 157 -12.45 2.85 21.53
N LEU A 158 -13.30 3.37 22.39
CA LEU A 158 -14.74 3.09 22.39
C LEU A 158 -15.43 3.87 21.24
N MET A 159 -16.72 3.60 21.01
CA MET A 159 -17.51 4.30 19.96
C MET A 159 -17.63 5.81 20.17
N ASN A 160 -17.35 6.29 21.38
CA ASN A 160 -17.35 7.71 21.75
C ASN A 160 -15.92 8.31 21.78
N ASP A 161 -14.97 7.65 21.12
CA ASP A 161 -13.55 8.03 21.02
C ASP A 161 -12.80 8.11 22.37
N LYS A 162 -13.39 7.62 23.46
CA LYS A 162 -12.68 7.50 24.74
C LYS A 162 -11.80 6.25 24.75
N PRO A 163 -10.68 6.25 25.50
CA PRO A 163 -9.88 5.05 25.69
C PRO A 163 -10.71 3.87 26.22
N ALA A 164 -10.57 2.71 25.59
CA ALA A 164 -11.16 1.45 26.04
C ALA A 164 -10.33 0.85 27.17
N GLY A 165 -10.37 1.49 28.34
CA GLY A 165 -9.55 1.12 29.49
C GLY A 165 -8.06 1.25 29.20
N LYS A 166 -7.30 0.16 29.44
CA LYS A 166 -5.87 0.04 29.12
C LYS A 166 -5.62 -0.80 27.86
N GLY A 167 -6.67 -1.11 27.11
CA GLY A 167 -6.63 -1.97 25.95
C GLY A 167 -5.71 -1.43 24.87
N LEU A 168 -4.75 -2.25 24.43
CA LEU A 168 -3.89 -1.97 23.29
C LEU A 168 -4.15 -3.00 22.19
N ILE A 169 -4.04 -2.55 20.95
CA ILE A 169 -3.97 -3.40 19.77
C ILE A 169 -2.58 -3.26 19.15
N THR A 170 -2.02 -4.39 18.74
CA THR A 170 -0.79 -4.45 17.96
C THR A 170 -1.07 -5.12 16.62
N ILE A 171 -0.71 -4.45 15.54
CA ILE A 171 -0.80 -4.97 14.18
C ILE A 171 0.60 -5.04 13.59
N ALA A 172 1.00 -6.18 13.04
CA ALA A 172 2.26 -6.33 12.32
C ALA A 172 2.02 -6.81 10.89
N ALA A 173 2.69 -6.17 9.94
CA ALA A 173 2.64 -6.44 8.52
C ALA A 173 3.86 -7.25 8.07
N GLN A 174 3.61 -8.27 7.27
CA GLN A 174 4.60 -9.01 6.52
C GLN A 174 4.24 -8.93 5.04
N GLU A 175 5.18 -8.46 4.22
CA GLU A 175 5.02 -8.52 2.78
C GLU A 175 5.12 -9.98 2.33
N LEU A 176 4.09 -10.45 1.64
CA LEU A 176 4.12 -11.72 0.95
C LEU A 176 4.77 -11.43 -0.39
N SER A 177 6.06 -11.75 -0.50
CA SER A 177 6.82 -11.55 -1.73
C SER A 177 6.10 -12.20 -2.88
N ASP A 178 5.55 -11.38 -3.78
CA ASP A 178 5.23 -11.82 -5.12
C ASP A 178 6.52 -11.60 -5.91
N ASN A 179 7.12 -12.66 -6.43
CA ASN A 179 8.31 -12.57 -7.29
C ASN A 179 7.90 -11.97 -8.64
N GLN A 180 7.39 -10.73 -8.65
CA GLN A 180 6.89 -10.09 -9.85
C GLN A 180 8.06 -9.78 -10.78
N VAL A 181 8.15 -10.57 -11.84
CA VAL A 181 9.17 -10.45 -12.87
C VAL A 181 8.68 -9.46 -13.92
N ILE A 182 9.28 -8.28 -13.96
CA ILE A 182 9.06 -7.35 -15.07
C ILE A 182 9.94 -7.74 -16.25
N THR A 183 9.39 -8.38 -17.28
CA THR A 183 10.13 -8.67 -18.52
C THR A 183 10.12 -7.45 -19.45
N LEU A 184 11.25 -6.77 -19.59
CA LEU A 184 11.42 -5.68 -20.55
C LEU A 184 11.94 -6.23 -21.89
N SER A 185 11.61 -5.55 -23.00
CA SER A 185 12.18 -5.81 -24.33
C SER A 185 12.49 -4.47 -24.99
N LEU A 186 13.76 -4.08 -24.95
CA LEU A 186 14.23 -2.79 -25.46
C LEU A 186 14.89 -2.96 -26.83
N ALA A 187 14.97 -1.88 -27.61
CA ALA A 187 15.69 -1.84 -28.88
C ALA A 187 16.21 -0.42 -29.15
N GLY A 188 17.51 -0.27 -29.43
CA GLY A 188 18.11 0.98 -29.87
C GLY A 188 18.25 1.03 -31.39
N ARG A 189 17.82 2.13 -32.03
CA ARG A 189 17.99 2.37 -33.47
C ARG A 189 18.82 3.64 -33.69
N LYS A 190 19.62 3.68 -34.76
CA LYS A 190 20.47 4.84 -35.13
C LYS A 190 21.36 5.34 -33.97
N LEU A 191 21.96 4.43 -33.21
CA LEU A 191 22.88 4.78 -32.14
C LEU A 191 24.13 5.44 -32.73
N ASP A 192 24.60 6.51 -32.09
CA ASP A 192 25.80 7.22 -32.52
C ASP A 192 27.02 6.29 -32.54
N LYS A 193 27.77 6.40 -33.64
CA LYS A 193 29.02 5.66 -33.81
C LYS A 193 30.14 6.45 -33.16
N LYS A 194 30.46 6.12 -31.91
CA LYS A 194 31.55 6.77 -31.17
C LYS A 194 32.95 6.24 -31.51
N ASP A 195 33.06 5.15 -32.28
CA ASP A 195 34.34 4.57 -32.68
C ASP A 195 34.82 5.10 -34.05
N LEU A 196 36.01 5.71 -34.07
CA LEU A 196 36.62 6.26 -35.29
C LEU A 196 36.97 5.21 -36.36
N PHE A 197 37.12 3.92 -36.00
CA PHE A 197 37.40 2.82 -36.95
C PHE A 197 36.84 1.46 -36.48
N GLY A 198 35.59 1.40 -35.98
CA GLY A 198 34.96 0.15 -35.53
C GLY A 198 33.43 0.20 -35.49
N LYS A 199 32.72 -0.93 -35.46
CA LYS A 199 31.25 -0.96 -35.25
C LYS A 199 30.95 -0.73 -33.77
N SER A 200 29.92 0.05 -33.45
CA SER A 200 29.49 0.29 -32.07
C SER A 200 29.02 -1.01 -31.40
N ASP A 201 29.38 -1.21 -30.15
CA ASP A 201 29.01 -2.35 -29.30
C ASP A 201 28.03 -1.90 -28.18
N PRO A 202 26.74 -1.68 -28.50
CA PRO A 202 25.80 -1.13 -27.54
C PRO A 202 25.34 -2.16 -26.49
N PHE A 203 25.24 -1.71 -25.24
CA PHE A 203 24.63 -2.42 -24.12
C PHE A 203 23.69 -1.46 -23.36
N LEU A 204 22.83 -2.00 -22.50
CA LEU A 204 21.96 -1.23 -21.62
C LEU A 204 22.37 -1.45 -20.17
N GLU A 205 22.19 -0.41 -19.37
CA GLU A 205 22.36 -0.46 -17.93
C GLU A 205 21.09 0.06 -17.25
N PHE A 206 20.64 -0.68 -16.26
CA PHE A 206 19.49 -0.34 -15.43
C PHE A 206 20.03 0.09 -14.08
N TYR A 207 19.57 1.26 -13.63
CA TYR A 207 19.96 1.84 -12.36
C TYR A 207 18.74 2.04 -11.47
N LYS A 208 18.89 1.82 -10.17
CA LYS A 208 17.92 2.21 -9.15
C LYS A 208 18.48 3.32 -8.26
N PRO A 209 17.67 4.27 -7.79
CA PRO A 209 18.11 5.21 -6.76
C PRO A 209 18.36 4.44 -5.45
N GLY A 210 19.49 4.69 -4.81
CA GLY A 210 19.81 4.23 -3.47
C GLY A 210 19.38 5.22 -2.40
N ASP A 211 19.33 4.75 -1.16
CA ASP A 211 18.88 5.54 0.00
C ASP A 211 19.79 6.76 0.26
N ASP A 212 21.03 6.74 -0.23
CA ASP A 212 21.99 7.84 -0.17
C ASP A 212 21.88 8.82 -1.35
N GLY A 213 20.85 8.66 -2.20
CA GLY A 213 20.64 9.45 -3.42
C GLY A 213 21.56 9.06 -4.58
N LYS A 214 22.41 8.02 -4.44
CA LYS A 214 23.27 7.55 -5.52
C LYS A 214 22.56 6.49 -6.36
N TRP A 215 22.81 6.50 -7.66
CA TRP A 215 22.31 5.47 -8.56
C TRP A 215 23.13 4.18 -8.41
N MET A 216 22.45 3.07 -8.11
CA MET A 216 23.02 1.73 -8.06
C MET A 216 22.73 0.98 -9.34
N LEU A 217 23.76 0.46 -10.01
CA LEU A 217 23.61 -0.43 -11.16
C LEU A 217 22.96 -1.74 -10.70
N VAL A 218 21.77 -2.05 -11.21
CA VAL A 218 21.02 -3.28 -10.87
C VAL A 218 21.12 -4.34 -11.94
N HIS A 219 21.30 -3.95 -13.20
CA HIS A 219 21.46 -4.89 -14.29
C HIS A 219 22.23 -4.25 -15.45
N ARG A 220 23.10 -5.02 -16.09
CA ARG A 220 23.73 -4.65 -17.36
C ARG A 220 23.48 -5.77 -18.35
N THR A 221 23.06 -5.42 -19.55
CA THR A 221 22.81 -6.40 -20.60
C THR A 221 24.13 -6.87 -21.19
N GLU A 222 24.16 -8.08 -21.76
CA GLU A 222 25.29 -8.50 -22.58
C GLU A 222 25.48 -7.55 -23.77
N VAL A 223 26.73 -7.40 -24.20
CA VAL A 223 27.06 -6.67 -25.42
C VAL A 223 26.56 -7.53 -26.59
N GLY A 224 25.50 -7.08 -27.25
CA GLY A 224 24.87 -7.84 -28.32
C GLY A 224 25.88 -8.16 -29.41
N ALA A 225 26.21 -9.45 -29.58
CA ALA A 225 27.06 -9.91 -30.66
C ALA A 225 26.40 -9.54 -32.00
N ARG A 226 27.01 -8.57 -32.69
CA ARG A 226 26.87 -8.31 -34.14
C ARG A 226 25.49 -8.60 -34.73
N SER A 227 24.54 -7.67 -34.61
CA SER A 227 23.62 -7.45 -35.72
C SER A 227 23.01 -6.05 -35.67
N SER A 228 22.77 -5.53 -36.86
CA SER A 228 22.09 -4.29 -37.17
C SER A 228 20.82 -4.07 -36.33
N GLY A 229 20.91 -3.22 -35.31
CA GLY A 229 19.80 -2.37 -34.86
C GLY A 229 18.80 -2.93 -33.85
N VAL A 230 19.05 -4.07 -33.19
CA VAL A 230 18.17 -4.56 -32.10
C VAL A 230 18.99 -5.30 -31.03
N SER A 231 19.21 -4.67 -29.88
CA SER A 231 19.68 -5.35 -28.66
C SER A 231 18.47 -5.66 -27.78
N LYS A 232 18.02 -6.92 -27.74
CA LYS A 232 16.99 -7.37 -26.79
C LYS A 232 17.64 -7.77 -25.48
N ALA A 233 17.05 -7.37 -24.36
CA ALA A 233 17.46 -7.82 -23.05
C ALA A 233 16.24 -8.16 -22.21
N VAL A 234 16.25 -9.35 -21.62
CA VAL A 234 15.29 -9.77 -20.59
C VAL A 234 15.91 -9.39 -19.25
N VAL A 235 15.31 -8.43 -18.58
CA VAL A 235 15.72 -8.04 -17.23
C VAL A 235 14.74 -8.65 -16.26
N GLN A 236 15.24 -9.23 -15.18
CA GLN A 236 14.43 -9.70 -14.07
C GLN A 236 14.80 -8.82 -12.88
N LEU A 237 13.93 -7.88 -12.55
CA LEU A 237 14.12 -7.01 -11.39
C LEU A 237 13.40 -7.66 -10.19
N PRO A 238 14.08 -7.79 -9.04
CA PRO A 238 13.44 -8.23 -7.79
C PRO A 238 12.56 -7.14 -7.20
#